data_AF-A0A9W6U748-F1
#
_entry.id   AF-A0A9W6U748-F1
#
_cell.length_a   1.000
_cell.length_b   1.000
_cell.length_c   1.000
_cell.angle_alpha   90.00
_cell.angle_beta   90.00
_cell.angle_gamma   90.00
#
_symmetry.space_group_name_H-M   'P 1'
#
loop_
_entity.id
_entity.type
_entity.pdbx_description
1 polymer ?
#
loop_
_entity_poly.entity_id
_entity_poly.type
_entity_poly.pdbx_seq_one_letter_code
_entity_poly.pdbx_strand_id
1 'polypeptide(L)' 'MGGLMRFLNHSCKPAAKFKEVANCHRTTVVMVTAQDIQCGEEVTVNYGDGHWIVCRCQQDGCRDRDIQDEQDP' A
#
# COMPACT_ATOMS: atom_id res chain seq x y z
N MET A 1 -3.86 -6.44 -18.73
CA MET A 1 -2.66 -5.57 -18.65
C MET A 1 -2.86 -4.59 -17.52
N GLY A 2 -1.84 -4.37 -16.68
CA GLY A 2 -1.85 -3.42 -15.56
C GLY A 2 -0.51 -2.70 -15.43
N GLY A 3 -0.49 -1.52 -14.82
CA GLY A 3 0.73 -0.72 -14.65
C GLY A 3 1.62 -1.20 -13.50
N LEU A 4 2.73 -0.49 -13.26
CA LEU A 4 3.70 -0.80 -12.19
C LEU A 4 3.07 -0.74 -10.78
N MET A 5 2.00 0.04 -10.61
CA MET A 5 1.26 0.15 -9.34
C MET A 5 0.71 -1.19 -8.82
N ARG A 6 0.63 -2.23 -9.66
CA ARG A 6 0.17 -3.57 -9.23
C ARG A 6 1.14 -4.30 -8.30
N PHE A 7 2.37 -3.82 -8.17
CA PHE A 7 3.42 -4.45 -7.37
C PHE A 7 3.63 -3.80 -6.01
N LEU A 8 2.87 -2.75 -5.69
CA LEU A 8 2.97 -2.09 -4.40
C LEU A 8 2.48 -3.05 -3.32
N ASN A 9 3.20 -3.13 -2.22
CA ASN A 9 2.75 -3.91 -1.08
C ASN A 9 2.03 -3.02 -0.06
N HIS A 10 1.34 -3.70 0.86
CA HIS A 10 0.68 -3.05 1.98
C HIS A 10 1.65 -2.70 3.11
N SER A 11 1.51 -1.51 3.68
CA SER A 11 2.07 -1.16 4.98
C SER A 11 1.05 -0.37 5.81
N CYS A 12 1.02 -0.61 7.13
CA CYS A 12 0.22 0.19 8.06
C CYS A 12 0.78 1.61 8.25
N LYS A 13 2.06 1.83 7.92
CA LYS A 13 2.68 3.16 7.79
C LYS A 13 3.22 3.31 6.37
N PRO A 14 2.34 3.59 5.39
CA PRO A 14 2.73 3.59 3.99
C PRO A 14 3.46 4.86 3.58
N ALA A 15 4.36 4.75 2.61
CA ALA A 15 5.03 5.91 2.02
C ALA A 15 4.15 6.65 0.99
N ALA A 16 3.11 5.99 0.47
CA ALA A 16 2.24 6.54 -0.54
C ALA A 16 0.76 6.19 -0.30
N LYS A 17 -0.13 6.91 -1.01
CA LYS A 17 -1.58 6.70 -0.94
C LYS A 17 -2.22 6.74 -2.31
N PHE A 18 -3.33 6.03 -2.45
CA PHE A 18 -4.20 6.16 -3.61
C PHE A 18 -4.96 7.47 -3.56
N LYS A 19 -5.06 8.13 -4.71
CA LYS A 19 -5.86 9.34 -4.87
C LYS A 19 -6.64 9.25 -6.18
N GLU A 20 -7.95 9.41 -6.06
CA GLU A 20 -8.79 9.61 -7.23
C GLU A 20 -8.57 11.01 -7.78
N VAL A 21 -8.35 11.08 -9.09
CA VAL A 21 -8.18 12.33 -9.83
C VAL A 21 -9.12 12.34 -11.03
N ALA A 22 -9.70 13.51 -11.29
CA ALA A 22 -10.42 13.76 -12.51
C ALA A 22 -9.41 14.00 -13.64
N ASN A 23 -9.46 13.15 -14.66
CA ASN A 23 -8.71 13.29 -15.90
C ASN A 23 -9.71 13.53 -17.04
N CYS A 24 -10.08 14.79 -17.24
CA CYS A 24 -11.16 15.21 -18.14
C CYS A 24 -12.47 14.46 -17.83
N HIS A 25 -12.96 13.66 -18.78
CA HIS A 25 -14.19 12.88 -18.63
C HIS A 25 -13.98 11.50 -17.97
N ARG A 26 -12.80 11.24 -17.41
CA ARG A 26 -12.46 9.95 -16.77
C ARG A 26 -11.98 10.18 -15.35
N THR A 27 -12.42 9.35 -14.42
CA THR A 27 -11.79 9.24 -13.11
C THR A 27 -10.64 8.24 -13.21
N THR A 28 -9.47 8.60 -12.68
CA THR A 28 -8.30 7.72 -12.63
C THR A 28 -7.75 7.70 -11.21
N VAL A 29 -7.30 6.53 -10.76
CA VAL A 29 -6.59 6.40 -9.49
C VAL A 29 -5.10 6.54 -9.76
N VAL A 30 -4.47 7.49 -9.09
CA VAL A 30 -3.01 7.65 -9.07
C VAL A 30 -2.47 7.32 -7.69
N MET A 31 -1.19 7.02 -7.63
CA MET A 31 -0.48 6.94 -6.36
C MET A 31 0.29 8.25 -6.15
N VAL A 32 0.20 8.80 -4.95
CA VAL A 32 0.92 10.00 -4.54
C VAL A 32 1.72 9.67 -3.29
N THR A 33 3.01 10.00 -3.30
CA THR A 33 3.86 9.87 -2.11
C THR A 33 3.42 10.87 -1.04
N ALA A 34 3.38 10.42 0.21
CA ALA A 34 3.00 11.24 1.36
C ALA A 34 4.20 11.64 2.23
N GLN A 35 5.36 11.06 1.95
CA GLN A 35 6.64 11.30 2.61
C GLN A 35 7.77 11.15 1.58
N ASP A 36 8.96 11.60 1.96
CA ASP A 36 10.17 11.40 1.16
C ASP A 36 10.52 9.91 1.09
N ILE A 37 10.98 9.47 -0.08
CA ILE A 37 11.38 8.07 -0.35
C ILE A 37 12.81 8.08 -0.87
N GLN A 38 13.68 7.34 -0.21
CA GLN A 38 15.08 7.21 -0.62
C GLN A 38 15.23 6.20 -1.77
N CYS A 39 16.31 6.31 -2.53
CA CYS A 39 16.59 5.35 -3.59
C CYS A 39 16.79 3.94 -3.01
N GLY A 40 16.05 2.96 -3.58
CA GLY A 40 16.07 1.57 -3.12
C GLY A 40 15.06 1.24 -2.02
N GLU A 41 14.36 2.24 -1.46
CA GLU A 41 13.26 1.98 -0.54
C GLU A 41 12.03 1.44 -1.27
N GLU A 42 11.36 0.48 -0.65
CA GLU A 42 10.10 -0.05 -1.17
C GLU A 42 8.97 0.98 -1.00
N VAL A 43 8.24 1.21 -2.09
CA VAL A 43 7.05 2.07 -2.06
C VAL A 43 5.84 1.24 -1.64
N THR A 44 5.29 1.55 -0.45
CA THR A 44 4.14 0.86 0.12
C THR A 44 2.91 1.76 0.20
N VAL A 45 1.72 1.14 0.23
CA VAL A 45 0.42 1.81 0.32
C VAL A 45 -0.44 1.20 1.42
N ASN A 46 -1.43 1.94 1.93
CA ASN A 46 -2.46 1.35 2.78
C ASN A 46 -3.62 0.86 1.91
N TYR A 47 -3.98 -0.41 2.04
CA TYR A 47 -5.05 -1.03 1.28
C TYR A 47 -6.45 -0.84 1.92
N GLY A 48 -6.54 -0.33 3.17
CA GLY A 48 -7.78 -0.26 3.95
C GLY A 48 -7.85 -1.23 5.14
N ASP A 49 -9.04 -1.78 5.43
CA ASP A 49 -9.31 -2.64 6.59
C ASP A 49 -9.69 -4.08 6.21
N GLY A 50 -9.77 -4.40 4.92
CA GLY A 50 -10.34 -5.63 4.37
C GLY A 50 -9.40 -6.34 3.40
N HIS A 51 -8.13 -6.51 3.76
CA HIS A 51 -7.16 -7.22 2.91
C HIS A 51 -7.27 -8.72 3.10
N TRP A 52 -6.99 -9.47 2.05
CA TRP A 52 -6.98 -10.93 2.01
C TRP A 52 -5.59 -11.53 2.29
N ILE A 53 -4.65 -10.72 2.80
CA ILE A 53 -3.28 -11.13 3.12
C ILE A 53 -2.95 -10.70 4.54
N VAL A 54 -2.14 -11.49 5.22
CA VAL A 54 -1.57 -11.09 6.52
C VAL A 54 -0.57 -9.96 6.28
N CYS A 55 -0.75 -8.82 6.94
CA CYS A 55 0.16 -7.69 6.83
C CYS A 55 1.51 -7.99 7.50
N ARG A 56 2.58 -8.08 6.71
CA ARG A 56 3.95 -8.35 7.17
C ARG A 56 4.85 -7.11 7.16
N CYS A 57 4.26 -5.93 7.34
CA CYS A 57 5.00 -4.65 7.25
C CYS A 57 5.94 -4.38 8.43
N GLN A 58 5.85 -5.17 9.51
CA GLN A 58 6.67 -5.06 10.74
C GLN A 58 6.66 -3.67 11.43
N GLN A 59 5.73 -2.79 11.07
CA GLN A 59 5.63 -1.46 11.66
C GLN A 59 5.07 -1.52 13.08
N ASP A 60 5.53 -0.61 13.95
CA ASP A 60 4.89 -0.39 15.25
C ASP A 60 3.44 0.04 15.06
N GLY A 61 2.51 -0.75 15.59
CA GLY A 61 1.07 -0.57 15.39
C GLY A 61 0.52 -1.30 14.15
N CYS A 62 1.28 -2.24 13.56
CA CYS A 62 0.75 -3.13 12.54
C CYS A 62 -0.50 -3.84 13.05
N ARG A 63 -1.55 -3.87 12.23
CA ARG A 63 -2.83 -4.51 12.58
C ARG A 63 -2.68 -6.02 12.83
N ASP A 64 -1.83 -6.66 12.04
CA ASP A 64 -1.62 -8.11 12.07
C ASP A 64 -0.33 -8.48 12.81
N ARG A 65 0.15 -7.61 13.71
CA ARG A 65 1.43 -7.76 14.42
C ARG A 65 1.61 -9.14 15.05
N ASP A 66 0.55 -9.70 15.61
CA ASP A 66 0.61 -10.95 16.37
C ASP A 66 0.49 -12.21 15.50
N ILE A 67 0.19 -12.06 14.20
CA ILE A 67 -0.06 -13.17 13.27
C ILE A 67 0.84 -13.12 12.03
N GLN A 68 1.89 -12.29 12.00
CA GLN A 68 2.72 -12.09 10.79
C GLN A 68 3.43 -13.36 10.30
N ASP A 69 3.64 -14.34 11.19
CA ASP A 69 4.25 -15.64 10.89
C ASP A 69 3.24 -16.68 10.40
N GLU A 70 1.94 -16.37 10.41
CA GLU A 70 0.90 -17.24 9.90
C GLU A 70 0.82 -17.21 8.36
N GLN A 71 0.19 -18.22 7.78
CA GLN A 71 -0.10 -18.25 6.34
C GLN A 71 -1.26 -17.32 6.00
N ASP A 72 -1.29 -16.83 4.76
CA ASP A 72 -2.42 -16.03 4.29
C ASP A 72 -3.70 -16.89 4.24
N PRO A 73 -4.89 -16.31 4.55
CA PRO A 73 -6.17 -17.01 4.55
C PRO A 73 -6.60 -17.63 3.21
#